data_AF-A0A181ZDN0-F1
#
_entry.id   AF-A0A181ZDN0-F1
#
_cell.length_a   1.000
_cell.length_b   1.000
_cell.length_c   1.000
_cell.angle_alpha   90.00
_cell.angle_beta   90.00
_cell.angle_gamma   90.00
#
_symmetry.space_group_name_H-M   'P 1'
#
loop_
_entity.id
_entity.type
_entity.pdbx_description
1 polymer ?
#
loop_
_entity_poly.entity_id
_entity_poly.type
_entity_poly.pdbx_seq_one_letter_code
_entity_poly.pdbx_strand_id
1 'polypeptide(L)'
;MQWRNDRTVLEAATAVAERLGGDVTHTVASAAMDLSGRVHTAVNVSHFTGGPCAELAVLGAAAAVSDDPIMTIVAVADAGRGVIPPCGRCRQVLLDLQSQVLVLMPGDGDDDPVGTPVRDLLPGAYDWPDARAQRVVRFAGRYHDDVLAGRKTATIRFRDPQGIGPTTFVFEDEHADGFVTADAVVDSVTMKRVREIDDADARDEGVGDVAALRDGLTGHYPQLGDDDLVEVVRFRVV
;
A
#
# COMPACT_ATOMS: atom_id res chain seq x y z
N MET A 1 12.20 1.02 12.19
CA MET A 1 11.59 -0.20 12.76
C MET A 1 10.71 -0.76 11.67
N GLN A 2 11.07 -1.92 11.14
CA GLN A 2 10.43 -2.48 9.95
C GLN A 2 9.23 -3.35 10.37
N TRP A 3 8.08 -3.13 9.73
CA TRP A 3 6.86 -3.88 10.00
C TRP A 3 7.09 -5.37 9.76
N ARG A 4 6.41 -6.23 10.55
CA ARG A 4 6.60 -7.68 10.47
C ARG A 4 6.30 -8.25 9.07
N ASN A 5 5.26 -7.75 8.41
CA ASN A 5 4.93 -8.12 7.03
C ASN A 5 6.02 -7.68 6.04
N ASP A 6 6.54 -6.45 6.17
CA ASP A 6 7.61 -5.92 5.30
C ASP A 6 8.88 -6.77 5.40
N ARG A 7 9.29 -7.10 6.62
CA ARG A 7 10.43 -7.98 6.86
C ARG A 7 10.22 -9.36 6.23
N THR A 8 9.02 -9.93 6.37
CA THR A 8 8.69 -11.24 5.78
C THR A 8 8.84 -11.23 4.26
N VAL A 9 8.37 -10.17 3.60
CA VAL A 9 8.49 -9.99 2.15
C VAL A 9 9.96 -9.78 1.74
N LEU A 10 10.69 -8.95 2.48
CA LEU A 10 12.11 -8.69 2.24
C LEU A 10 12.97 -9.95 2.38
N GLU A 11 12.80 -10.73 3.44
CA GLU A 11 13.51 -11.98 3.68
C GLU A 11 13.25 -12.99 2.55
N ALA A 12 12.00 -13.11 2.10
CA ALA A 12 11.63 -14.01 1.01
C ALA A 12 12.31 -13.63 -0.31
N ALA A 13 12.29 -12.34 -0.69
CA ALA A 13 12.95 -11.87 -1.91
C ALA A 13 14.47 -12.03 -1.82
N THR A 14 15.06 -11.71 -0.67
CA THR A 14 16.50 -11.83 -0.41
C THR A 14 16.96 -13.27 -0.54
N ALA A 15 16.24 -14.22 0.09
CA ALA A 15 16.58 -15.63 0.00
C ALA A 15 16.51 -16.16 -1.45
N VAL A 16 15.61 -15.64 -2.29
CA VAL A 16 15.57 -15.98 -3.72
C VAL A 16 16.74 -15.36 -4.46
N ALA A 17 17.03 -14.08 -4.23
CA ALA A 17 18.13 -13.35 -4.87
C ALA A 17 19.50 -13.95 -4.56
N GLU A 18 19.74 -14.44 -3.34
CA GLU A 18 20.99 -15.11 -2.95
C GLU A 18 21.25 -16.42 -3.70
N ARG A 19 20.18 -17.07 -4.19
CA ARG A 19 20.28 -18.27 -5.04
C ARG A 19 20.50 -17.90 -6.51
N LEU A 20 20.35 -16.63 -6.87
CA LEU A 20 20.68 -16.13 -8.20
C LEU A 20 22.18 -15.85 -8.27
N GLY A 21 22.79 -16.29 -9.36
CA GLY A 21 24.21 -16.12 -9.59
C GLY A 21 24.67 -17.08 -10.69
N GLY A 22 25.08 -16.52 -11.82
CA GLY A 22 25.66 -17.29 -12.93
C GLY A 22 25.00 -17.14 -14.29
N ASP A 23 23.95 -16.32 -14.45
CA ASP A 23 23.34 -16.03 -15.74
C ASP A 23 22.84 -14.57 -15.81
N VAL A 24 22.87 -13.98 -17.00
CA VAL A 24 22.41 -12.61 -17.29
C VAL A 24 20.89 -12.52 -17.46
N THR A 25 20.20 -13.66 -17.57
CA THR A 25 18.75 -13.70 -17.77
C THR A 25 17.97 -13.40 -16.49
N HIS A 26 18.40 -13.96 -15.35
CA HIS A 26 17.70 -13.89 -14.05
C HIS A 26 18.64 -13.31 -13.00
N THR A 27 18.52 -12.00 -12.75
CA THR A 27 19.44 -11.23 -11.89
C THR A 27 18.73 -10.45 -10.78
N VAL A 28 17.40 -10.48 -10.76
CA VAL A 28 16.56 -9.80 -9.76
C VAL A 28 15.46 -10.75 -9.33
N ALA A 29 15.28 -10.88 -8.02
CA ALA A 29 14.14 -11.53 -7.41
C ALA A 29 13.14 -10.49 -6.91
N SER A 30 11.87 -10.88 -6.84
CA SER A 30 10.84 -10.10 -6.16
C SER A 30 10.03 -11.02 -5.27
N ALA A 31 9.53 -10.46 -4.19
CA ALA A 31 8.51 -11.07 -3.36
C ALA A 31 7.36 -10.07 -3.15
N ALA A 32 6.16 -10.61 -3.01
CA ALA A 32 4.98 -9.84 -2.66
C ALA A 32 4.08 -10.60 -1.69
N MET A 33 3.43 -9.87 -0.79
CA MET A 33 2.41 -10.41 0.11
C MET A 33 1.03 -9.98 -0.37
N ASP A 34 0.13 -10.94 -0.53
CA ASP A 34 -1.28 -10.65 -0.80
C ASP A 34 -2.10 -10.43 0.47
N LEU A 35 -3.36 -10.04 0.30
CA LEU A 35 -4.27 -9.73 1.40
C LEU A 35 -4.55 -10.91 2.36
N SER A 36 -4.44 -12.16 1.89
CA SER A 36 -4.49 -13.34 2.76
C SER A 36 -3.20 -13.58 3.56
N GLY A 37 -2.18 -12.72 3.39
CA GLY A 37 -0.87 -12.88 4.02
C GLY A 37 0.03 -13.91 3.32
N ARG A 38 -0.31 -14.38 2.10
CA ARG A 38 0.51 -15.34 1.36
C ARG A 38 1.64 -14.61 0.65
N VAL A 39 2.85 -15.15 0.78
CA VAL A 39 4.05 -14.61 0.13
C VAL A 39 4.31 -15.34 -1.19
N HIS A 40 4.36 -14.57 -2.26
CA HIS A 40 4.66 -15.01 -3.62
C HIS A 40 6.06 -14.55 -4.00
N THR A 41 6.80 -15.37 -4.73
CA THR A 41 8.14 -15.02 -5.21
C THR A 41 8.31 -15.35 -6.68
N ALA A 42 9.09 -14.54 -7.39
CA ALA A 42 9.47 -14.79 -8.77
C ALA A 42 10.77 -14.05 -9.10
N VAL A 43 11.28 -14.28 -10.31
CA VAL A 43 12.52 -13.68 -10.81
C VAL A 43 12.25 -13.01 -12.15
N ASN A 44 13.06 -12.01 -12.50
CA ASN A 44 12.97 -11.38 -13.81
C ASN A 44 13.36 -12.35 -14.92
N VAL A 45 12.87 -12.13 -16.14
CA VAL A 45 13.36 -12.80 -17.35
C VAL A 45 13.83 -11.73 -18.32
N SER A 46 15.15 -11.56 -18.43
CA SER A 46 15.73 -10.55 -19.31
C SER A 46 15.57 -10.94 -20.78
N HIS A 47 14.97 -10.05 -21.58
CA HIS A 47 14.87 -10.21 -23.03
C HIS A 47 14.69 -8.83 -23.70
N PHE A 48 15.28 -8.65 -24.90
CA PHE A 48 15.30 -7.35 -25.58
C PHE A 48 13.92 -6.81 -25.98
N THR A 49 12.91 -7.69 -26.10
CA THR A 49 11.51 -7.31 -26.38
C THR A 49 10.77 -6.81 -25.14
N GLY A 50 11.47 -6.61 -24.03
CA GLY A 50 10.87 -6.22 -22.75
C GLY A 50 10.36 -7.41 -21.95
N GLY A 51 11.21 -8.42 -21.75
CA GLY A 51 10.89 -9.51 -20.80
C GLY A 51 10.51 -8.97 -19.41
N PRO A 52 9.71 -9.71 -18.62
CA PRO A 52 9.15 -9.19 -17.37
C PRO A 52 10.24 -8.91 -16.33
N CYS A 53 10.09 -7.79 -15.64
CA CYS A 53 10.81 -7.56 -14.38
C CYS A 53 10.29 -8.54 -13.32
N ALA A 54 11.05 -8.71 -12.24
CA ALA A 54 10.69 -9.66 -11.20
C ALA A 54 9.33 -9.35 -10.56
N GLU A 55 9.01 -8.07 -10.39
CA GLU A 55 7.74 -7.60 -9.84
C GLU A 55 6.56 -8.03 -10.71
N LEU A 56 6.68 -7.88 -12.04
CA LEU A 56 5.63 -8.31 -12.98
C LEU A 56 5.47 -9.83 -13.00
N ALA A 57 6.57 -10.57 -12.89
CA ALA A 57 6.54 -12.02 -12.79
C ALA A 57 5.85 -12.47 -11.50
N VAL A 58 6.09 -11.77 -10.37
CA VAL A 58 5.42 -12.02 -9.10
C VAL A 58 3.91 -11.77 -9.19
N LEU A 59 3.47 -10.70 -9.86
CA LEU A 59 2.03 -10.47 -10.07
C LEU A 59 1.36 -11.64 -10.79
N GLY A 60 2.00 -12.18 -11.84
CA GLY A 60 1.50 -13.35 -12.55
C GLY A 60 1.51 -14.61 -11.68
N ALA A 61 2.55 -14.82 -10.88
CA ALA A 61 2.63 -15.95 -9.95
C ALA A 61 1.55 -15.89 -8.86
N ALA A 62 1.29 -14.71 -8.30
CA ALA A 62 0.24 -14.50 -7.31
C ALA A 62 -1.16 -14.73 -7.88
N ALA A 63 -1.43 -14.20 -9.08
CA ALA A 63 -2.71 -14.37 -9.76
C ALA A 63 -3.02 -15.85 -10.10
N ALA A 64 -2.01 -16.71 -10.21
CA ALA A 64 -2.22 -18.15 -10.42
C ALA A 64 -2.72 -18.89 -9.17
N VAL A 65 -2.58 -18.27 -7.99
CA VAL A 65 -2.95 -18.85 -6.69
C VAL A 65 -4.19 -18.19 -6.11
N SER A 66 -4.42 -16.91 -6.41
CA SER A 66 -5.41 -16.09 -5.71
C SER A 66 -5.81 -14.83 -6.47
N ASP A 67 -7.04 -14.39 -6.22
CA ASP A 67 -7.57 -13.11 -6.69
C ASP A 67 -7.34 -11.95 -5.71
N ASP A 68 -6.79 -12.18 -4.51
CA ASP A 68 -6.47 -11.13 -3.53
C ASP A 68 -5.55 -10.04 -4.09
N PRO A 69 -5.71 -8.78 -3.63
CA PRO A 69 -4.79 -7.72 -3.98
C PRO A 69 -3.44 -7.93 -3.30
N ILE A 70 -2.40 -7.41 -3.95
CA ILE A 70 -1.04 -7.35 -3.39
C ILE A 70 -0.94 -6.13 -2.48
N MET A 71 -0.54 -6.38 -1.24
CA MET A 71 -0.47 -5.36 -0.20
C MET A 71 0.94 -4.76 -0.07
N THR A 72 1.98 -5.59 -0.17
CA THR A 72 3.39 -5.16 -0.10
C THR A 72 4.22 -5.91 -1.14
N ILE A 73 5.16 -5.23 -1.80
CA ILE A 73 6.09 -5.81 -2.79
C ILE A 73 7.51 -5.25 -2.67
N VAL A 74 8.52 -6.05 -2.99
CA VAL A 74 9.92 -5.63 -3.04
C VAL A 74 10.64 -6.28 -4.22
N ALA A 75 11.67 -5.61 -4.74
CA ALA A 75 12.64 -6.18 -5.68
C ALA A 75 14.05 -6.17 -5.07
N VAL A 76 14.74 -7.31 -5.13
CA VAL A 76 16.09 -7.49 -4.60
C VAL A 76 17.00 -8.01 -5.71
N ALA A 77 18.07 -7.28 -5.97
CA ALA A 77 19.08 -7.64 -6.95
C ALA A 77 20.06 -8.68 -6.40
N ASP A 78 20.52 -9.58 -7.27
CA ASP A 78 21.51 -10.61 -6.92
C ASP A 78 22.88 -10.01 -6.54
N ALA A 79 23.82 -10.90 -6.18
CA ALA A 79 25.22 -10.55 -5.92
C ALA A 79 25.41 -9.47 -4.83
N GLY A 80 24.54 -9.48 -3.81
CA GLY A 80 24.63 -8.55 -2.67
C GLY A 80 24.30 -7.09 -3.01
N ARG A 81 23.66 -6.83 -4.16
CA ARG A 81 23.29 -5.48 -4.59
C ARG A 81 22.09 -4.91 -3.81
N GLY A 82 21.35 -5.76 -3.10
CA GLY A 82 20.30 -5.36 -2.18
C GLY A 82 18.99 -4.95 -2.84
N VAL A 83 18.14 -4.25 -2.09
CA VAL A 83 16.85 -3.75 -2.56
C VAL A 83 17.07 -2.75 -3.69
N ILE A 84 16.27 -2.83 -4.74
CA ILE A 84 16.29 -1.87 -5.85
C ILE A 84 14.91 -1.24 -6.08
N PRO A 85 14.83 0.05 -6.46
CA PRO A 85 13.57 0.69 -6.83
C PRO A 85 12.91 -0.01 -8.04
N PRO A 86 11.57 -0.10 -8.10
CA PRO A 86 10.89 -0.61 -9.28
C PRO A 86 11.11 0.33 -10.46
N CYS A 87 11.27 -0.25 -11.65
CA CYS A 87 11.42 0.53 -12.88
C CYS A 87 10.10 1.21 -13.28
N GLY A 88 10.16 2.21 -14.18
CA GLY A 88 8.97 2.97 -14.60
C GLY A 88 7.80 2.11 -15.10
N ARG A 89 8.10 1.02 -15.83
CA ARG A 89 7.08 0.06 -16.29
C ARG A 89 6.41 -0.66 -15.12
N CYS A 90 7.19 -1.14 -14.15
CA CYS A 90 6.65 -1.80 -12.96
C CYS A 90 5.77 -0.86 -12.16
N ARG A 91 6.22 0.39 -11.96
CA ARG A 91 5.44 1.40 -11.22
C ARG A 91 4.06 1.61 -11.85
N GLN A 92 3.99 1.74 -13.17
CA GLN A 92 2.70 1.97 -13.85
C GLN A 92 1.80 0.74 -13.73
N VAL A 93 2.31 -0.46 -13.98
CA VAL A 93 1.51 -1.70 -13.86
C VAL A 93 1.04 -1.91 -12.41
N LEU A 94 1.88 -1.65 -11.42
CA LEU A 94 1.51 -1.72 -10.01
C LEU A 94 0.45 -0.68 -9.66
N LEU A 95 0.59 0.56 -10.14
CA LEU A 95 -0.42 1.60 -9.93
C LEU A 95 -1.79 1.19 -10.52
N ASP A 96 -1.78 0.64 -11.74
CA ASP A 96 -3.00 0.29 -12.47
C ASP A 96 -3.71 -0.95 -11.89
N LEU A 97 -2.93 -1.94 -11.42
CA LEU A 97 -3.48 -3.24 -11.00
C LEU A 97 -3.56 -3.39 -9.48
N GLN A 98 -2.69 -2.70 -8.74
CA GLN A 98 -2.47 -2.85 -7.30
C GLN A 98 -2.34 -1.46 -6.65
N SER A 99 -3.30 -0.57 -6.91
CA SER A 99 -3.19 0.87 -6.64
C SER A 99 -3.00 1.29 -5.16
N GLN A 100 -3.11 0.33 -4.24
CA GLN A 100 -2.96 0.47 -2.79
C GLN A 100 -1.74 -0.32 -2.25
N VAL A 101 -0.86 -0.81 -3.14
CA VAL A 101 0.35 -1.54 -2.78
C VAL A 101 1.42 -0.59 -2.20
N LEU A 102 2.09 -1.07 -1.15
CA LEU A 102 3.34 -0.49 -0.67
C LEU A 102 4.52 -1.18 -1.35
N VAL A 103 5.42 -0.38 -1.92
CA VAL A 103 6.67 -0.87 -2.48
C VAL A 103 7.78 -0.61 -1.47
N LEU A 104 8.50 -1.65 -1.05
CA LEU A 104 9.67 -1.48 -0.20
C LEU A 104 10.80 -0.86 -1.03
N MET A 105 11.10 0.40 -0.74
CA MET A 105 12.17 1.18 -1.35
C MET A 105 13.46 1.03 -0.54
N PRO A 106 14.66 1.15 -1.16
CA PRO A 106 15.91 1.20 -0.40
C PRO A 106 15.86 2.30 0.65
N GLY A 107 16.38 2.03 1.85
CA GLY A 107 16.59 3.07 2.87
C GLY A 107 17.72 4.01 2.50
N ASP A 108 17.83 5.13 3.23
CA ASP A 108 18.94 6.06 3.08
C ASP A 108 20.19 5.51 3.80
N GLY A 109 21.26 5.24 3.05
CA GLY A 109 22.50 4.70 3.63
C GLY A 109 22.33 3.28 4.19
N ASP A 110 22.50 3.14 5.51
CA ASP A 110 22.37 1.86 6.23
C ASP A 110 20.95 1.66 6.81
N ASP A 111 20.01 2.57 6.53
CA ASP A 111 18.63 2.47 7.02
C ASP A 111 17.87 1.30 6.37
N ASP A 112 16.92 0.74 7.13
CA ASP A 112 16.03 -0.31 6.64
C ASP A 112 15.21 0.16 5.43
N PRO A 113 14.86 -0.75 4.50
CA PRO A 113 13.91 -0.45 3.43
C PRO A 113 12.57 0.09 3.94
N VAL A 114 12.02 1.07 3.23
CA VAL A 114 10.81 1.81 3.62
C VAL A 114 9.66 1.53 2.66
N GLY A 115 8.51 1.12 3.20
CA GLY A 115 7.28 0.97 2.44
C GLY A 115 6.77 2.30 1.91
N THR A 116 6.73 2.46 0.59
CA THR A 116 6.29 3.67 -0.10
C THR A 116 5.05 3.36 -0.94
N PRO A 117 3.96 4.13 -0.83
CA PRO A 117 2.81 3.97 -1.72
C PRO A 117 3.20 4.06 -3.18
N VAL A 118 2.72 3.14 -4.03
CA VAL A 118 3.08 3.14 -5.46
C VAL A 118 2.75 4.47 -6.16
N ARG A 119 1.72 5.16 -5.69
CA ARG A 119 1.26 6.48 -6.19
C ARG A 119 2.33 7.56 -6.02
N ASP A 120 3.08 7.51 -4.92
CA ASP A 120 4.15 8.48 -4.64
C ASP A 120 5.37 8.24 -5.53
N LEU A 121 5.49 7.06 -6.15
CA LEU A 121 6.57 6.72 -7.07
C LEU A 121 6.31 7.21 -8.51
N LEU A 122 5.12 7.73 -8.82
CA LEU A 122 4.74 8.26 -10.13
C LEU A 122 4.00 9.61 -10.03
N PRO A 123 4.73 10.72 -9.80
CA PRO A 123 4.13 12.05 -9.83
C PRO A 123 3.54 12.36 -11.22
N GLY A 124 2.28 12.81 -11.27
CA GLY A 124 1.60 13.13 -12.52
C GLY A 124 1.31 11.90 -13.38
N ALA A 125 1.08 10.75 -12.75
CA ALA A 125 0.79 9.49 -13.43
C ALA A 125 -0.36 9.60 -14.43
N TYR A 126 -0.26 8.83 -15.51
CA TYR A 126 -1.39 8.54 -16.37
C TYR A 126 -2.37 7.63 -15.62
N ASP A 127 -3.63 8.04 -15.57
CA ASP A 127 -4.74 7.23 -15.07
C ASP A 127 -5.28 6.39 -16.22
N TRP A 128 -5.11 5.06 -16.15
CA TRP A 128 -5.62 4.15 -17.15
C TRP A 128 -7.12 3.87 -16.89
N PRO A 129 -8.05 4.34 -17.74
CA PRO A 129 -9.48 4.33 -17.41
C PRO A 129 -10.09 2.94 -17.20
N ASP A 130 -9.46 1.90 -17.77
CA ASP A 130 -9.90 0.52 -17.65
C ASP A 130 -9.21 -0.23 -16.49
N ALA A 131 -8.38 0.46 -15.70
CA ALA A 131 -7.78 -0.12 -14.50
C ALA A 131 -8.87 -0.65 -13.56
N ARG A 132 -8.67 -1.90 -13.10
CA ARG A 132 -9.59 -2.62 -12.19
C ARG A 132 -8.87 -3.05 -10.91
N ALA A 133 -8.00 -2.21 -10.38
CA ALA A 133 -7.39 -2.47 -9.09
C ALA A 133 -8.47 -2.68 -8.02
N GLN A 134 -8.34 -3.76 -7.26
CA GLN A 134 -9.24 -4.00 -6.13
C GLN A 134 -9.07 -2.89 -5.10
N ARG A 135 -10.18 -2.57 -4.43
CA ARG A 135 -10.27 -1.41 -3.56
C ARG A 135 -10.07 -1.82 -2.12
N VAL A 136 -9.02 -1.25 -1.54
CA VAL A 136 -8.65 -1.45 -0.15
C VAL A 136 -8.52 -0.09 0.53
N VAL A 137 -9.03 0.01 1.75
CA VAL A 137 -8.77 1.17 2.63
C VAL A 137 -7.97 0.68 3.82
N ARG A 138 -6.73 1.15 3.94
CA ARG A 138 -5.81 0.80 5.03
C ARG A 138 -6.11 1.63 6.28
N PHE A 139 -6.12 1.01 7.45
CA PHE A 139 -6.30 1.61 8.76
C PHE A 139 -5.20 1.13 9.71
N ALA A 140 -4.74 2.01 10.60
CA ALA A 140 -3.97 1.56 11.76
C ALA A 140 -4.83 0.62 12.62
N GLY A 141 -4.25 -0.49 13.08
CA GLY A 141 -4.93 -1.55 13.82
C GLY A 141 -5.67 -1.06 15.06
N ARG A 142 -5.17 0.01 15.69
CA ARG A 142 -5.84 0.68 16.83
C ARG A 142 -7.27 1.15 16.55
N TYR A 143 -7.65 1.37 15.28
CA TYR A 143 -9.00 1.80 14.90
C TYR A 143 -9.96 0.63 14.66
N HIS A 144 -9.48 -0.62 14.71
CA HIS A 144 -10.27 -1.81 14.41
C HIS A 144 -11.59 -1.86 15.17
N ASP A 145 -11.53 -1.81 16.51
CA ASP A 145 -12.73 -1.98 17.34
C ASP A 145 -13.72 -0.82 17.20
N ASP A 146 -13.24 0.39 16.94
CA ASP A 146 -14.08 1.57 16.75
C ASP A 146 -14.80 1.55 15.41
N VAL A 147 -14.11 1.09 14.35
CA VAL A 147 -14.69 0.94 13.01
C VAL A 147 -15.74 -0.17 13.01
N LEU A 148 -15.42 -1.34 13.56
CA LEU A 148 -16.36 -2.47 13.60
C LEU A 148 -17.58 -2.20 14.48
N ALA A 149 -17.42 -1.44 15.57
CA ALA A 149 -18.53 -1.06 16.43
C ALA A 149 -19.36 0.12 15.90
N GLY A 150 -18.99 0.71 14.75
CA GLY A 150 -19.65 1.88 14.18
C GLY A 150 -19.47 3.16 15.01
N ARG A 151 -18.47 3.22 15.90
CA ARG A 151 -18.08 4.44 16.63
C ARG A 151 -17.28 5.38 15.73
N LYS A 152 -16.54 4.82 14.77
CA LYS A 152 -15.83 5.53 13.72
C LYS A 152 -16.44 5.18 12.37
N THR A 153 -17.02 6.18 11.70
CA THR A 153 -17.73 6.04 10.42
C THR A 153 -17.16 6.95 9.33
N ALA A 154 -16.07 7.67 9.62
CA ALA A 154 -15.30 8.43 8.64
C ALA A 154 -13.79 8.33 8.86
N THR A 155 -13.05 8.57 7.79
CA THR A 155 -11.60 8.70 7.77
C THR A 155 -11.18 9.81 6.81
N ILE A 156 -10.20 10.61 7.22
CA ILE A 156 -9.62 11.68 6.42
C ILE A 156 -8.33 11.18 5.76
N ARG A 157 -8.24 11.40 4.44
CA ARG A 157 -7.14 10.91 3.59
C ARG A 157 -6.43 12.07 2.92
N PHE A 158 -5.10 12.04 2.98
CA PHE A 158 -4.23 13.00 2.32
C PHE A 158 -3.41 12.28 1.25
N ARG A 159 -3.58 12.67 -0.01
CA ARG A 159 -2.92 12.05 -1.19
C ARG A 159 -3.15 10.53 -1.33
N ASP A 160 -4.21 10.02 -0.71
CA ASP A 160 -4.64 8.62 -0.78
C ASP A 160 -6.11 8.57 -1.26
N PRO A 161 -6.35 8.79 -2.57
CA PRO A 161 -7.69 8.97 -3.11
C PRO A 161 -8.53 7.70 -3.00
N GLN A 162 -9.77 7.85 -2.54
CA GLN A 162 -10.74 6.77 -2.36
C GLN A 162 -11.90 6.88 -3.35
N GLY A 163 -12.43 5.73 -3.78
CA GLY A 163 -13.66 5.67 -4.56
C GLY A 163 -14.92 5.58 -3.70
N ILE A 164 -16.11 5.67 -4.31
CA ILE A 164 -17.40 5.35 -3.66
C ILE A 164 -17.81 3.92 -4.01
N GLY A 165 -18.33 3.15 -3.06
CA GLY A 165 -18.81 1.78 -3.28
C GLY A 165 -18.12 0.71 -2.41
N PRO A 166 -18.32 -0.58 -2.74
CA PRO A 166 -17.74 -1.70 -2.01
C PRO A 166 -16.21 -1.62 -1.94
N THR A 167 -15.67 -1.99 -0.79
CA THR A 167 -14.23 -2.00 -0.52
C THR A 167 -13.92 -2.98 0.60
N THR A 168 -12.65 -3.36 0.72
CA THR A 168 -12.15 -4.09 1.88
C THR A 168 -11.40 -3.13 2.79
N PHE A 169 -11.68 -3.17 4.09
CA PHE A 169 -10.88 -2.50 5.10
C PHE A 169 -9.78 -3.42 5.56
N VAL A 170 -8.58 -2.86 5.73
CA VAL A 170 -7.40 -3.57 6.18
C VAL A 170 -6.87 -2.88 7.41
N PHE A 171 -6.79 -3.60 8.52
CA PHE A 171 -6.29 -3.10 9.79
C PHE A 171 -4.89 -3.67 10.01
N GLU A 172 -3.92 -2.77 10.10
CA GLU A 172 -2.51 -3.14 10.11
C GLU A 172 -1.86 -2.79 11.45
N ASP A 173 -1.08 -3.75 11.96
CA ASP A 173 -0.27 -3.59 13.17
C ASP A 173 1.17 -3.96 12.83
N GLU A 174 2.13 -3.21 13.39
CA GLU A 174 3.56 -3.42 13.17
C GLU A 174 4.01 -4.86 13.49
N HIS A 175 3.35 -5.53 14.44
CA HIS A 175 3.74 -6.85 14.93
C HIS A 175 2.87 -8.01 14.41
N ALA A 176 1.78 -7.71 13.69
CA ALA A 176 0.87 -8.73 13.19
C ALA A 176 1.47 -9.50 12.01
N ASP A 177 1.14 -10.80 11.92
CA ASP A 177 1.32 -11.57 10.69
C ASP A 177 0.09 -11.41 9.82
N GLY A 178 0.28 -11.02 8.56
CA GLY A 178 -0.80 -10.85 7.61
C GLY A 178 -1.71 -9.65 7.94
N PHE A 179 -2.99 -9.76 7.57
CA PHE A 179 -3.93 -8.66 7.60
C PHE A 179 -5.23 -9.05 8.31
N VAL A 180 -5.74 -8.15 9.14
CA VAL A 180 -7.11 -8.23 9.66
C VAL A 180 -8.01 -7.42 8.75
N THR A 181 -9.10 -8.01 8.27
CA THR A 181 -9.96 -7.39 7.26
C THR A 181 -11.42 -7.30 7.68
N ALA A 182 -12.13 -6.37 7.06
CA ALA A 182 -13.59 -6.29 7.14
C ALA A 182 -14.17 -5.80 5.82
N ASP A 183 -15.32 -6.35 5.43
CA ASP A 183 -16.06 -5.86 4.26
C ASP A 183 -16.75 -4.54 4.62
N ALA A 184 -16.66 -3.58 3.70
CA ALA A 184 -17.20 -2.25 3.93
C ALA A 184 -17.71 -1.60 2.65
N VAL A 185 -18.42 -0.49 2.82
CA VAL A 185 -18.85 0.38 1.73
C VAL A 185 -18.43 1.80 2.05
N VAL A 186 -17.74 2.45 1.11
CA VAL A 186 -17.55 3.91 1.14
C VAL A 186 -18.81 4.54 0.58
N ASP A 187 -19.56 5.24 1.43
CA ASP A 187 -20.82 5.87 1.07
C ASP A 187 -20.61 7.23 0.39
N SER A 188 -19.59 7.99 0.80
CA SER A 188 -19.27 9.29 0.19
C SER A 188 -17.81 9.67 0.36
N VAL A 189 -17.29 10.41 -0.62
CA VAL A 189 -15.97 11.07 -0.57
C VAL A 189 -16.18 12.55 -0.83
N THR A 190 -15.69 13.41 0.06
CA THR A 190 -15.83 14.87 -0.08
C THR A 190 -14.47 15.53 0.11
N MET A 191 -14.08 16.37 -0.84
CA MET A 191 -12.86 17.17 -0.74
C MET A 191 -13.10 18.38 0.17
N LYS A 192 -12.23 18.57 1.16
CA LYS A 192 -12.20 19.74 2.04
C LYS A 192 -10.77 20.25 2.15
N ARG A 193 -10.61 21.55 2.43
CA ARG A 193 -9.34 22.03 3.01
C ARG A 193 -9.26 21.62 4.46
N VAL A 194 -8.05 21.42 5.00
CA VAL A 194 -7.85 21.07 6.40
C VAL A 194 -8.51 22.10 7.34
N ARG A 195 -8.42 23.39 7.00
CA ARG A 195 -9.08 24.47 7.76
C ARG A 195 -10.61 24.41 7.75
N GLU A 196 -11.22 23.66 6.84
CA GLU A 196 -12.67 23.49 6.68
C GLU A 196 -13.20 22.23 7.40
N ILE A 197 -12.33 21.45 8.05
CA ILE A 197 -12.72 20.35 8.94
C ILE A 197 -13.53 20.91 10.11
N ASP A 198 -14.67 20.27 10.37
CA ASP A 198 -15.68 20.74 11.32
C ASP A 198 -16.06 19.69 12.38
N ASP A 199 -16.94 20.07 13.32
CA ASP A 199 -17.40 19.20 14.41
C ASP A 199 -18.17 17.96 13.92
N ALA A 200 -18.73 17.98 12.71
CA ALA A 200 -19.35 16.78 12.14
C ALA A 200 -18.29 15.78 11.70
N ASP A 201 -17.21 16.25 11.07
CA ASP A 201 -16.09 15.39 10.70
C ASP A 201 -15.42 14.78 11.95
N ALA A 202 -15.23 15.55 13.02
CA ALA A 202 -14.70 15.05 14.30
C ALA A 202 -15.58 13.94 14.90
N ARG A 203 -16.90 14.15 14.93
CA ARG A 203 -17.85 13.13 15.39
C ARG A 203 -17.82 11.86 14.54
N ASP A 204 -17.81 12.01 13.22
CA ASP A 204 -17.78 10.86 12.29
C ASP A 204 -16.44 10.10 12.39
N GLU A 205 -15.33 10.79 12.66
CA GLU A 205 -14.01 10.20 12.93
C GLU A 205 -13.92 9.46 14.28
N GLY A 206 -14.92 9.63 15.15
CA GLY A 206 -14.95 9.04 16.49
C GLY A 206 -14.10 9.80 17.53
N VAL A 207 -13.81 11.09 17.28
CA VAL A 207 -12.99 11.93 18.18
C VAL A 207 -13.80 13.07 18.80
N GLY A 208 -13.32 13.58 19.94
CA GLY A 208 -14.10 14.48 20.79
C GLY A 208 -14.38 15.86 20.19
N ASP A 209 -13.40 16.43 19.48
CA ASP A 209 -13.49 17.76 18.88
C ASP A 209 -12.53 17.92 17.68
N VAL A 210 -12.64 19.05 16.98
CA VAL A 210 -11.81 19.37 15.80
C VAL A 210 -10.32 19.51 16.14
N ALA A 211 -9.98 19.97 17.34
CA ALA A 211 -8.58 20.13 17.74
C ALA A 211 -7.91 18.75 17.87
N ALA A 212 -8.56 17.82 18.56
CA ALA A 212 -8.12 16.43 18.66
C ALA A 212 -8.04 15.73 17.31
N LEU A 213 -8.98 16.01 16.39
CA LEU A 213 -8.92 15.50 15.02
C LEU A 213 -7.68 16.01 14.28
N ARG A 214 -7.42 17.32 14.31
CA ARG A 214 -6.26 17.93 13.65
C ARG A 214 -4.93 17.45 14.23
N ASP A 215 -4.85 17.29 15.55
CA ASP A 215 -3.67 16.73 16.22
C ASP A 215 -3.43 15.29 15.76
N GLY A 216 -4.48 14.48 15.69
CA GLY A 216 -4.43 13.12 15.16
C GLY A 216 -3.95 13.06 13.70
N LEU A 217 -4.44 13.97 12.85
CA LEU A 217 -4.01 14.09 11.45
C LEU A 217 -2.55 14.47 11.33
N THR A 218 -2.07 15.39 12.16
CA THR A 218 -0.65 15.80 12.16
C THR A 218 0.26 14.64 12.56
N GLY A 219 -0.21 13.72 13.41
CA GLY A 219 0.51 12.49 13.74
C GLY A 219 0.66 11.51 12.57
N HIS A 220 -0.31 11.48 11.64
CA HIS A 220 -0.27 10.64 10.43
C HIS A 220 0.38 11.32 9.23
N TYR A 221 0.20 12.64 9.13
CA TYR A 221 0.64 13.48 8.03
C TYR A 221 1.39 14.71 8.60
N PRO A 222 2.65 14.57 9.04
CA PRO A 222 3.38 15.65 9.70
C PRO A 222 3.56 16.92 8.83
N GLN A 223 3.48 16.78 7.52
CA GLN A 223 3.61 17.85 6.53
C GLN A 223 2.29 18.56 6.21
N LEU A 224 1.17 18.17 6.83
CA LEU A 224 -0.16 18.66 6.49
C LEU A 224 -0.35 20.11 6.99
N GLY A 225 -0.71 21.01 6.08
CA GLY A 225 -1.04 22.41 6.36
C GLY A 225 -2.53 22.73 6.21
N ASP A 226 -2.94 23.88 6.74
CA ASP A 226 -4.35 24.32 6.77
C ASP A 226 -5.02 24.45 5.39
N ASP A 227 -4.24 24.77 4.35
CA ASP A 227 -4.73 24.93 2.99
C ASP A 227 -4.61 23.67 2.13
N ASP A 228 -4.01 22.59 2.65
CA ASP A 228 -3.95 21.31 1.95
C ASP A 228 -5.36 20.74 1.77
N LEU A 229 -5.55 20.04 0.65
CA LEU A 229 -6.78 19.33 0.36
C LEU A 229 -6.72 17.91 0.91
N VAL A 230 -7.79 17.51 1.59
CA VAL A 230 -8.00 16.17 2.12
C VAL A 230 -9.36 15.63 1.68
N GLU A 231 -9.45 14.31 1.56
CA GLU A 231 -10.71 13.61 1.35
C GLU A 231 -11.31 13.21 2.69
N VAL A 232 -12.53 13.66 2.97
CA VAL A 232 -13.37 13.11 4.04
C VAL A 232 -14.14 11.93 3.47
N VAL A 233 -13.76 10.73 3.89
CA VAL A 233 -14.31 9.46 3.40
C VAL A 233 -15.27 8.91 4.46
N ARG A 234 -16.57 8.92 4.18
CA ARG A 234 -17.60 8.35 5.06
C ARG A 234 -17.96 6.94 4.60
N PHE A 235 -18.15 6.05 5.55
CA PHE A 235 -18.29 4.63 5.28
C PHE A 235 -19.12 3.91 6.33
N ARG A 236 -19.42 2.64 6.03
CA ARG A 236 -19.99 1.67 6.95
C ARG A 236 -19.43 0.27 6.70
N VAL A 237 -19.29 -0.50 7.77
CA VAL A 237 -18.94 -1.93 7.72
C VAL A 237 -20.20 -2.74 7.34
N VAL A 238 -20.01 -3.88 6.65
CA VAL A 238 -21.07 -4.79 6.18
C VAL A 238 -21.15 -6.05 7.03
#